data_AF-A0A9E4CL79-F1
#
_entry.id   AF-A0A9E4CL79-F1
#
_cell.length_a   1.000
_cell.length_b   1.000
_cell.length_c   1.000
_cell.angle_alpha   90.00
_cell.angle_beta   90.00
_cell.angle_gamma   90.00
#
_symmetry.space_group_name_H-M   'P 1'
#
loop_
_entity.id
_entity.type
_entity.pdbx_description
1 polymer ?
#
loop_
_entity_poly.entity_id
_entity_poly.type
_entity_poly.pdbx_seq_one_letter_code
_entity_poly.pdbx_strand_id
1 'polypeptide(L)'
;MSNKHLPFVTHDPLFILFISLLLLIARPASSQESERLTPAQAEAFVARLLQPNGDISEWVDPAVLQRSRRLGIEYQGLVNKVLIQYDLANPIKIALRGKKLRKTLTIDTLEAPFSRLIVGVPEKDYAQQFYFRDRRLVSPADYHTRNWGEAESRYFRFRFSEPADFNHYAVEELDRFVAETLTLLEVDSAGQALLEQEKIVYLLCHDTDEMKAITGFESRGIYILAQDQIISTFNSHRHEVAHLLINFKLRKLPLYTHPFLQEGFACAVGGRGGKSVRVINELGAFLQASRFVVYEDILPLQGFQDHDPSLSYALSGLYSRFLLSRWTLADYLAFYQAHSGRSERARGKPLQAGSLPPAEEFARYVETFQLDNWIAFPDSAPEGAPLREGTWGGIWDLDDAYYFRIRSSLRLTPADPPVDFRSREFEEIFPGESYRGQMYLLEVKEGEIKLFNFYNAVLEAFFSNGLTTAPRVLRNAVGEYGFAISKKAFGRPLEELIINE
;
A
#
# COMPACT_ATOMS: atom_id res chain seq x y z
N MET A 1 -11.37 61.16 46.52
CA MET A 1 -10.48 61.48 45.38
C MET A 1 -10.02 60.14 44.81
N SER A 2 -10.33 59.67 43.60
CA SER A 2 -10.55 60.32 42.31
C SER A 2 -11.50 59.45 41.46
N ASN A 3 -12.50 60.08 40.84
CA ASN A 3 -13.37 59.49 39.82
C ASN A 3 -12.61 59.41 38.49
N LYS A 4 -12.63 58.25 37.83
CA LYS A 4 -12.29 58.13 36.41
C LYS A 4 -13.54 57.78 35.62
N HIS A 5 -13.99 58.75 34.82
CA HIS A 5 -15.03 58.60 33.81
C HIS A 5 -14.53 57.74 32.64
N LEU A 6 -15.37 56.80 32.18
CA LEU A 6 -15.26 56.14 30.88
C LEU A 6 -15.95 57.03 29.81
N PRO A 7 -15.42 57.11 28.57
CA PRO A 7 -16.01 57.93 27.52
C PRO A 7 -17.19 57.22 26.84
N PHE A 8 -18.18 58.01 26.49
CA PHE A 8 -19.29 57.64 25.61
C PHE A 8 -18.76 57.27 24.21
N VAL A 9 -19.14 56.08 23.73
CA VAL A 9 -18.96 55.67 22.34
C VAL A 9 -20.10 56.29 21.53
N THR A 10 -19.76 57.19 20.61
CA THR A 10 -20.70 57.74 19.63
C THR A 10 -20.90 56.74 18.50
N HIS A 11 -22.14 56.31 18.27
CA HIS A 11 -22.52 55.45 17.14
C HIS A 11 -22.34 56.20 15.82
N ASP A 12 -21.41 55.74 14.99
CA ASP A 12 -21.17 56.25 13.64
C ASP A 12 -22.25 55.70 12.67
N PRO A 13 -23.09 56.55 12.05
CA PRO A 13 -24.14 56.11 11.13
C PRO A 13 -23.59 55.40 9.87
N LEU A 14 -22.30 55.52 9.54
CA LEU A 14 -21.66 54.76 8.46
C LEU A 14 -21.50 53.27 8.78
N PHE A 15 -21.39 52.89 10.06
CA PHE A 15 -21.26 51.48 10.47
C PHE A 15 -22.57 50.71 10.31
N ILE A 16 -23.71 51.37 10.52
CA ILE A 16 -25.05 50.80 10.32
C ILE A 16 -25.35 50.60 8.83
N LEU A 17 -24.86 51.49 7.96
CA LEU A 17 -25.01 51.34 6.51
C LEU A 17 -24.16 50.18 5.97
N PHE A 18 -22.97 49.93 6.53
CA PHE A 18 -22.09 48.83 6.14
C PHE A 18 -22.65 47.44 6.55
N ILE A 19 -23.24 47.34 7.75
CA ILE A 19 -23.94 46.11 8.18
C ILE A 19 -25.20 45.86 7.33
N SER A 20 -25.91 46.91 6.93
CA SER A 20 -27.10 46.79 6.08
C SER A 20 -26.75 46.36 4.64
N LEU A 21 -25.59 46.78 4.11
CA LEU A 21 -25.10 46.34 2.80
C LEU A 21 -24.58 44.89 2.83
N LEU A 22 -23.97 44.44 3.93
CA LEU A 22 -23.61 43.03 4.16
C LEU A 22 -24.85 42.12 4.28
N LEU A 23 -25.93 42.61 4.89
CA LEU A 23 -27.20 41.88 4.99
C LEU A 23 -28.00 41.82 3.67
N LEU A 24 -27.75 42.73 2.72
CA LEU A 24 -28.36 42.69 1.38
C LEU A 24 -27.63 41.77 0.39
N ILE A 25 -26.38 41.39 0.68
CA ILE A 25 -25.60 40.40 -0.10
C ILE A 25 -25.78 38.99 0.49
N ALA A 26 -26.15 38.88 1.77
CA ALA A 26 -26.65 37.64 2.38
C ALA A 26 -28.10 37.38 1.97
N ARG A 27 -28.38 37.20 0.67
CA ARG A 27 -29.52 36.33 0.33
C ARG A 27 -29.22 35.01 1.05
N PRO A 28 -30.10 34.47 1.91
CA PRO A 28 -29.95 33.08 2.31
C PRO A 28 -29.81 32.34 0.99
N ALA A 29 -28.68 31.68 0.77
CA ALA A 29 -28.57 30.72 -0.32
C ALA A 29 -29.81 29.87 -0.12
N SER A 30 -30.81 30.06 -1.02
CA SER A 30 -32.04 29.30 -0.96
C SER A 30 -31.56 27.90 -0.74
N SER A 31 -31.97 27.27 0.35
CA SER A 31 -31.66 25.88 0.61
C SER A 31 -32.17 25.14 -0.61
N GLN A 32 -31.31 25.01 -1.62
CA GLN A 32 -31.43 24.01 -2.65
C GLN A 32 -31.32 22.77 -1.79
N GLU A 33 -32.49 22.28 -1.37
CA GLU A 33 -32.60 20.99 -0.75
C GLU A 33 -31.75 20.10 -1.64
N SER A 34 -30.62 19.67 -1.10
CA SER A 34 -29.69 18.76 -1.75
C SER A 34 -30.55 17.70 -2.43
N GLU A 35 -30.60 17.76 -3.76
CA GLU A 35 -31.59 17.00 -4.52
C GLU A 35 -31.13 15.54 -4.52
N ARG A 36 -31.47 14.82 -3.44
CA ARG A 36 -31.14 13.41 -3.25
C ARG A 36 -31.55 12.57 -4.45
N LEU A 37 -30.86 11.44 -4.62
CA LEU A 37 -31.16 10.47 -5.67
C LEU A 37 -32.63 10.01 -5.59
N THR A 38 -33.39 10.24 -6.66
CA THR A 38 -34.77 9.78 -6.77
C THR A 38 -34.87 8.37 -7.37
N PRO A 39 -35.98 7.63 -7.17
CA PRO A 39 -36.19 6.33 -7.79
C PRO A 39 -36.07 6.34 -9.33
N ALA A 40 -36.57 7.39 -9.99
CA ALA A 40 -36.47 7.54 -11.44
C ALA A 40 -35.01 7.71 -11.91
N GLN A 41 -34.20 8.45 -11.14
CA GLN A 41 -32.77 8.62 -11.42
C GLN A 41 -32.00 7.33 -11.17
N ALA A 42 -32.28 6.61 -10.08
CA ALA A 42 -31.68 5.30 -9.82
C ALA A 42 -31.97 4.31 -10.95
N GLU A 43 -33.21 4.26 -11.45
CA GLU A 43 -33.57 3.43 -12.60
C GLU A 43 -32.80 3.84 -13.86
N ALA A 44 -32.70 5.14 -14.16
CA ALA A 44 -31.96 5.65 -15.31
C ALA A 44 -30.45 5.34 -15.23
N PHE A 45 -29.84 5.51 -14.05
CA PHE A 45 -28.45 5.14 -13.79
C PHE A 45 -28.20 3.65 -14.05
N VAL A 46 -29.02 2.77 -13.46
CA VAL A 46 -28.88 1.32 -13.65
C VAL A 46 -29.16 0.92 -15.09
N ALA A 47 -30.14 1.53 -15.76
CA ALA A 47 -30.38 1.31 -17.18
C ALA A 47 -29.15 1.64 -18.02
N ARG A 48 -28.45 2.75 -17.71
CA ARG A 48 -27.20 3.14 -18.38
C ARG A 48 -26.06 2.15 -18.08
N LEU A 49 -25.88 1.72 -16.84
CA LEU A 49 -24.89 0.70 -16.45
C LEU A 49 -25.08 -0.63 -17.20
N LEU A 50 -26.32 -1.00 -17.50
CA LEU A 50 -26.66 -2.23 -18.21
C LEU A 50 -26.44 -2.14 -19.71
N GLN A 51 -26.20 -0.96 -20.30
CA GLN A 51 -25.90 -0.84 -21.73
C GLN A 51 -24.47 -1.36 -22.03
N PRO A 52 -24.27 -2.11 -23.14
CA PRO A 52 -22.92 -2.41 -23.59
C PRO A 52 -22.16 -1.11 -23.83
N ASN A 53 -20.99 -0.95 -23.21
CA ASN A 53 -20.17 0.27 -23.32
C ASN A 53 -20.92 1.56 -22.90
N GLY A 54 -21.93 1.47 -22.04
CA GLY A 54 -22.66 2.64 -21.55
C GLY A 54 -21.75 3.56 -20.75
N ASP A 55 -21.38 4.71 -21.32
CA ASP A 55 -20.60 5.75 -20.61
C ASP A 55 -21.45 6.38 -19.51
N ILE A 56 -21.01 6.26 -18.26
CA ILE A 56 -21.68 6.85 -17.10
C ILE A 56 -21.04 8.16 -16.64
N SER A 57 -20.14 8.77 -17.41
CA SER A 57 -19.44 10.00 -17.03
C SER A 57 -20.40 11.11 -16.57
N GLU A 58 -21.56 11.26 -17.21
CA GLU A 58 -22.61 12.21 -16.81
C GLU A 58 -23.24 11.93 -15.44
N TRP A 59 -23.09 10.72 -14.90
CA TRP A 59 -23.55 10.35 -13.57
C TRP A 59 -22.47 10.52 -12.52
N VAL A 60 -21.20 10.57 -12.91
CA VAL A 60 -20.08 10.59 -11.96
C VAL A 60 -19.80 12.01 -11.52
N ASP A 61 -19.39 12.17 -10.27
CA ASP A 61 -18.91 13.45 -9.76
C ASP A 61 -17.68 13.92 -10.57
N PRO A 62 -17.65 15.18 -11.05
CA PRO A 62 -16.53 15.68 -11.86
C PRO A 62 -15.17 15.55 -11.18
N ALA A 63 -15.09 15.71 -9.85
CA ALA A 63 -13.84 15.57 -9.11
C ALA A 63 -13.37 14.11 -9.08
N VAL A 64 -14.29 13.15 -9.04
CA VAL A 64 -13.99 11.71 -9.12
C VAL A 64 -13.47 11.35 -10.51
N LEU A 65 -14.11 11.87 -11.57
CA LEU A 65 -13.63 11.68 -12.94
C LEU A 65 -12.24 12.27 -13.14
N GLN A 66 -12.02 13.51 -12.70
CA GLN A 66 -10.72 14.18 -12.77
C GLN A 66 -9.66 13.34 -12.06
N ARG A 67 -9.94 12.91 -10.81
CA ARG A 67 -9.03 12.08 -10.03
C ARG A 67 -8.70 10.78 -10.75
N SER A 68 -9.68 10.08 -11.31
CA SER A 68 -9.45 8.83 -12.05
C SER A 68 -8.60 8.96 -13.32
N ARG A 69 -8.52 10.17 -13.89
CA ARG A 69 -7.82 10.45 -15.15
C ARG A 69 -6.48 11.17 -14.95
N ARG A 70 -6.24 11.74 -13.76
CA ARG A 70 -5.12 12.64 -13.49
C ARG A 70 -3.74 12.07 -13.80
N LEU A 71 -3.55 10.77 -13.57
CA LEU A 71 -2.29 10.07 -13.83
C LEU A 71 -2.19 9.51 -15.24
N GLY A 72 -3.14 9.77 -16.14
CA GLY A 72 -3.12 9.30 -17.53
C GLY A 72 -3.09 7.77 -17.69
N ILE A 73 -3.46 7.01 -16.65
CA ILE A 73 -3.55 5.55 -16.70
C ILE A 73 -4.89 5.15 -17.31
N GLU A 74 -4.86 4.45 -18.43
CA GLU A 74 -5.99 4.01 -19.22
C GLU A 74 -5.98 2.49 -19.42
N TYR A 75 -7.13 1.85 -19.21
CA TYR A 75 -7.30 0.41 -19.40
C TYR A 75 -7.99 0.10 -20.72
N GLN A 76 -7.33 -0.69 -21.57
CA GLN A 76 -7.81 -0.96 -22.93
C GLN A 76 -9.20 -1.61 -22.95
N GLY A 77 -10.11 -1.02 -23.72
CA GLY A 77 -11.47 -1.55 -23.91
C GLY A 77 -12.42 -1.27 -22.75
N LEU A 78 -12.01 -0.44 -21.78
CA LEU A 78 -12.85 -0.03 -20.66
C LEU A 78 -13.30 1.42 -20.83
N VAL A 79 -14.62 1.64 -20.87
CA VAL A 79 -15.20 2.99 -20.97
C VAL A 79 -15.21 3.69 -19.60
N ASN A 80 -15.61 2.97 -18.55
CA ASN A 80 -15.82 3.53 -17.22
C ASN A 80 -14.73 3.04 -16.25
N LYS A 81 -13.54 3.65 -16.29
CA LYS A 81 -12.45 3.35 -15.34
C LYS A 81 -12.91 3.43 -13.89
N VAL A 82 -13.74 4.41 -13.54
CA VAL A 82 -14.28 4.64 -12.19
C VAL A 82 -15.12 3.48 -11.62
N LEU A 83 -15.47 2.47 -12.43
CA LEU A 83 -16.22 1.29 -11.98
C LEU A 83 -15.36 0.03 -11.86
N ILE A 84 -14.04 0.08 -12.09
CA ILE A 84 -13.19 -1.10 -11.87
C ILE A 84 -13.37 -1.58 -10.42
N GLN A 85 -13.64 -2.88 -10.24
CA GLN A 85 -13.95 -3.54 -8.95
C GLN A 85 -15.26 -3.13 -8.26
N TYR A 86 -15.97 -2.13 -8.80
CA TYR A 86 -17.17 -1.56 -8.19
C TYR A 86 -18.42 -1.62 -9.11
N ASP A 87 -18.27 -2.14 -10.31
CA ASP A 87 -19.37 -2.37 -11.26
C ASP A 87 -20.25 -3.56 -10.86
N LEU A 88 -21.42 -3.68 -11.49
CA LEU A 88 -22.17 -4.94 -11.47
C LEU A 88 -21.36 -6.03 -12.15
N ALA A 89 -21.27 -7.20 -11.53
CA ALA A 89 -20.56 -8.35 -12.09
C ALA A 89 -21.07 -8.68 -13.51
N ASN A 90 -20.17 -8.95 -14.45
CA ASN A 90 -20.52 -9.17 -15.87
C ASN A 90 -21.61 -10.25 -16.08
N PRO A 91 -21.58 -11.41 -15.39
CA PRO A 91 -22.67 -12.39 -15.48
C PRO A 91 -24.03 -11.82 -15.05
N ILE A 92 -24.05 -10.97 -14.02
CA ILE A 92 -25.26 -10.28 -13.54
C ILE A 92 -25.76 -9.28 -14.58
N LYS A 93 -24.89 -8.45 -15.16
CA LYS A 93 -25.26 -7.51 -16.24
C LYS A 93 -25.89 -8.21 -17.43
N ILE A 94 -25.28 -9.30 -17.90
CA ILE A 94 -25.78 -10.09 -19.03
C ILE A 94 -27.17 -10.65 -18.73
N ALA A 95 -27.36 -11.21 -17.54
CA ALA A 95 -28.62 -11.81 -17.13
C ALA A 95 -29.75 -10.77 -16.96
N LEU A 96 -29.45 -9.61 -16.35
CA LEU A 96 -30.39 -8.49 -16.22
C LEU A 96 -30.79 -7.91 -17.58
N ARG A 97 -29.82 -7.67 -18.48
CA ARG A 97 -30.08 -7.19 -19.86
C ARG A 97 -30.95 -8.17 -20.65
N GLY A 98 -30.69 -9.46 -20.48
CA GLY A 98 -31.49 -10.54 -21.09
C GLY A 98 -32.84 -10.79 -20.41
N LYS A 99 -33.21 -9.99 -19.38
CA LYS A 99 -34.42 -10.16 -18.57
C LYS A 99 -34.56 -11.56 -17.96
N LYS A 100 -33.44 -12.24 -17.69
CA LYS A 100 -33.39 -13.58 -17.08
C LYS A 100 -33.43 -13.54 -15.55
N LEU A 101 -33.08 -12.40 -14.97
CA LEU A 101 -33.12 -12.14 -13.53
C LEU A 101 -33.89 -10.86 -13.28
N ARG A 102 -34.50 -10.74 -12.09
CA ARG A 102 -35.11 -9.51 -11.62
C ARG A 102 -34.09 -8.68 -10.87
N LYS A 103 -34.19 -7.36 -10.97
CA LYS A 103 -33.45 -6.42 -10.12
C LYS A 103 -34.40 -5.81 -9.10
N THR A 104 -33.88 -5.52 -7.92
CA THR A 104 -34.50 -4.62 -6.94
C THR A 104 -33.61 -3.40 -6.76
N LEU A 105 -34.23 -2.23 -6.54
CA LEU A 105 -33.52 -1.00 -6.25
C LEU A 105 -33.99 -0.47 -4.90
N THR A 106 -33.06 -0.29 -3.97
CA THR A 106 -33.31 0.34 -2.67
C THR A 106 -32.45 1.59 -2.57
N ILE A 107 -33.04 2.72 -2.16
CA ILE A 107 -32.30 3.97 -1.93
C ILE A 107 -32.33 4.24 -0.42
N ASP A 108 -31.17 4.15 0.20
CA ASP A 108 -30.97 4.53 1.59
C ASP A 108 -30.58 6.00 1.66
N THR A 109 -31.24 6.73 2.55
CA THR A 109 -30.84 8.08 2.91
C THR A 109 -29.67 8.01 3.89
N LEU A 110 -28.56 8.64 3.53
CA LEU A 110 -27.43 8.87 4.43
C LEU A 110 -27.48 10.31 4.95
N GLU A 111 -26.44 10.76 5.66
CA GLU A 111 -26.34 12.16 6.05
C GLU A 111 -26.28 13.07 4.81
N ALA A 112 -26.93 14.23 4.86
CA ALA A 112 -26.93 15.14 3.70
C ALA A 112 -25.50 15.59 3.38
N PRO A 113 -25.09 15.64 2.09
CA PRO A 113 -25.88 15.43 0.86
C PRO A 113 -25.87 13.98 0.29
N PHE A 114 -25.53 12.97 1.07
CA PHE A 114 -25.28 11.62 0.57
C PHE A 114 -26.52 10.71 0.51
N SER A 115 -26.49 9.76 -0.42
CA SER A 115 -27.42 8.64 -0.51
C SER A 115 -26.71 7.38 -1.00
N ARG A 116 -27.29 6.21 -0.73
CA ARG A 116 -26.77 4.91 -1.18
C ARG A 116 -27.84 4.18 -1.97
N LEU A 117 -27.52 3.81 -3.21
CA LEU A 117 -28.33 2.93 -4.04
C LEU A 117 -27.83 1.49 -3.89
N ILE A 118 -28.72 0.57 -3.54
CA ILE A 118 -28.46 -0.87 -3.53
C ILE A 118 -29.17 -1.50 -4.72
N VAL A 119 -28.40 -2.13 -5.61
CA VAL A 119 -28.91 -2.92 -6.73
C VAL A 119 -28.86 -4.39 -6.32
N GLY A 120 -30.03 -4.96 -6.02
CA GLY A 120 -30.18 -6.35 -5.60
C GLY A 120 -30.62 -7.27 -6.74
N VAL A 121 -30.16 -8.52 -6.70
CA VAL A 121 -30.61 -9.64 -7.54
C VAL A 121 -30.89 -10.84 -6.62
N PRO A 122 -32.12 -10.93 -6.06
CA PRO A 122 -32.45 -11.89 -5.03
C PRO A 122 -32.20 -13.35 -5.43
N GLU A 123 -32.41 -13.69 -6.70
CA GLU A 123 -32.22 -15.05 -7.22
C GLU A 123 -30.76 -15.52 -7.23
N LYS A 124 -29.82 -14.62 -6.96
CA LYS A 124 -28.37 -14.88 -6.90
C LYS A 124 -27.75 -14.54 -5.55
N ASP A 125 -28.56 -14.13 -4.57
CA ASP A 125 -28.06 -13.56 -3.32
C ASP A 125 -26.98 -12.50 -3.56
N TYR A 126 -27.24 -11.63 -4.55
CA TYR A 126 -26.29 -10.64 -5.03
C TYR A 126 -26.79 -9.24 -4.73
N ALA A 127 -25.93 -8.38 -4.20
CA ALA A 127 -26.18 -6.96 -4.02
C ALA A 127 -24.92 -6.15 -4.34
N GLN A 128 -25.11 -5.03 -5.04
CA GLN A 128 -24.05 -4.04 -5.28
C GLN A 128 -24.50 -2.68 -4.76
N GLN A 129 -23.61 -2.02 -4.01
CA GLN A 129 -23.87 -0.69 -3.44
C GLN A 129 -23.24 0.39 -4.32
N PHE A 130 -23.94 1.52 -4.48
CA PHE A 130 -23.49 2.72 -5.18
C PHE A 130 -23.72 3.96 -4.31
N TYR A 131 -22.67 4.71 -4.00
CA TYR A 131 -22.74 5.94 -3.21
C TYR A 131 -22.91 7.17 -4.10
N PHE A 132 -23.80 8.07 -3.68
CA PHE A 132 -24.09 9.31 -4.38
C PHE A 132 -23.95 10.51 -3.45
N ARG A 133 -23.35 11.58 -3.96
CA ARG A 133 -23.41 12.94 -3.41
C ARG A 133 -24.38 13.73 -4.27
N ASP A 134 -25.50 14.16 -3.68
CA ASP A 134 -26.66 14.66 -4.42
C ASP A 134 -27.14 13.63 -5.46
N ARG A 135 -26.84 13.87 -6.75
CA ARG A 135 -27.19 13.01 -7.90
C ARG A 135 -25.97 12.42 -8.58
N ARG A 136 -24.77 12.64 -8.03
CA ARG A 136 -23.50 12.29 -8.64
C ARG A 136 -22.89 11.09 -7.92
N LEU A 137 -22.53 10.06 -8.67
CA LEU A 137 -21.81 8.90 -8.18
C LEU A 137 -20.46 9.35 -7.64
N VAL A 138 -20.20 8.99 -6.39
CA VAL A 138 -18.91 9.12 -5.73
C VAL A 138 -18.36 7.73 -5.42
N SER A 139 -17.06 7.63 -5.21
CA SER A 139 -16.48 6.35 -4.77
C SER A 139 -16.84 6.07 -3.31
N PRO A 140 -16.86 4.79 -2.89
CA PRO A 140 -16.94 4.45 -1.48
C PRO A 140 -15.83 5.11 -0.66
N ALA A 141 -14.62 5.25 -1.23
CA ALA A 141 -13.51 5.95 -0.60
C ALA A 141 -13.84 7.42 -0.32
N ASP A 142 -14.36 8.15 -1.29
CA ASP A 142 -14.73 9.56 -1.10
C ASP A 142 -15.84 9.72 -0.06
N TYR A 143 -16.80 8.78 0.02
CA TYR A 143 -17.80 8.79 1.07
C TYR A 143 -17.15 8.52 2.42
N HIS A 144 -16.59 7.33 2.64
CA HIS A 144 -16.13 6.88 3.96
C HIS A 144 -14.98 7.72 4.53
N THR A 145 -14.13 8.31 3.69
CA THR A 145 -12.99 9.14 4.15
C THR A 145 -13.28 10.65 4.15
N ARG A 146 -14.53 11.09 3.98
CA ARG A 146 -14.88 12.52 3.83
C ARG A 146 -14.51 13.42 5.02
N ASN A 147 -14.36 12.83 6.20
CA ASN A 147 -14.05 13.54 7.45
C ASN A 147 -12.69 13.12 8.04
N TRP A 148 -11.86 12.43 7.27
CA TRP A 148 -10.55 11.97 7.72
C TRP A 148 -9.54 13.14 7.75
N GLY A 149 -8.51 13.00 8.58
CA GLY A 149 -7.39 13.93 8.58
C GLY A 149 -6.65 13.87 7.25
N GLU A 150 -6.08 14.99 6.80
CA GLU A 150 -5.33 15.08 5.55
C GLU A 150 -3.90 15.58 5.80
N ALA A 151 -2.95 15.05 5.03
CA ALA A 151 -1.59 15.55 4.96
C ALA A 151 -1.05 15.38 3.54
N GLU A 152 -0.02 16.12 3.16
CA GLU A 152 0.65 15.97 1.87
C GLU A 152 2.15 15.81 2.05
N SER A 153 2.76 15.06 1.14
CA SER A 153 4.20 14.92 0.98
C SER A 153 4.59 15.23 -0.47
N ARG A 154 5.82 14.92 -0.89
CA ARG A 154 6.25 15.15 -2.27
C ARG A 154 5.33 14.44 -3.27
N TYR A 155 5.12 13.14 -3.11
CA TYR A 155 4.35 12.33 -4.06
C TYR A 155 2.95 11.95 -3.59
N PHE A 156 2.56 12.25 -2.36
CA PHE A 156 1.32 11.73 -1.77
C PHE A 156 0.39 12.81 -1.21
N ARG A 157 -0.91 12.53 -1.34
CA ARG A 157 -1.97 13.12 -0.52
C ARG A 157 -2.53 12.02 0.37
N PHE A 158 -2.24 12.11 1.66
CA PHE A 158 -2.69 11.17 2.67
C PHE A 158 -4.07 11.56 3.19
N ARG A 159 -4.88 10.55 3.46
CA ARG A 159 -6.05 10.63 4.33
C ARG A 159 -5.95 9.56 5.38
N PHE A 160 -6.17 9.90 6.64
CA PHE A 160 -6.06 8.95 7.75
C PHE A 160 -7.22 9.13 8.72
N SER A 161 -7.80 8.02 9.16
CA SER A 161 -8.91 8.03 10.13
C SER A 161 -8.44 8.42 11.52
N GLU A 162 -7.28 7.92 11.94
CA GLU A 162 -6.71 8.15 13.26
C GLU A 162 -5.34 8.86 13.15
N PRO A 163 -5.23 10.13 13.60
CA PRO A 163 -3.96 10.86 13.59
C PRO A 163 -2.81 10.12 14.27
N ALA A 164 -3.08 9.35 15.34
CA ALA A 164 -2.04 8.63 16.07
C ALA A 164 -1.40 7.50 15.24
N ASP A 165 -2.06 7.01 14.19
CA ASP A 165 -1.48 5.98 13.33
C ASP A 165 -0.53 6.57 12.28
N PHE A 166 -0.57 7.88 12.03
CA PHE A 166 0.21 8.56 11.00
C PHE A 166 1.56 9.06 11.54
N ASN A 167 2.66 8.80 10.81
CA ASN A 167 4.00 9.31 11.17
C ASN A 167 4.81 9.76 9.96
N HIS A 168 5.59 10.83 10.14
CA HIS A 168 6.39 11.45 9.08
C HIS A 168 7.51 10.54 8.54
N TYR A 169 8.08 9.66 9.38
CA TYR A 169 9.13 8.75 8.93
C TYR A 169 8.62 7.83 7.81
N ALA A 170 7.45 7.19 7.99
CA ALA A 170 6.88 6.31 6.97
C ALA A 170 6.52 7.07 5.67
N VAL A 171 6.12 8.34 5.78
CA VAL A 171 5.85 9.23 4.65
C VAL A 171 7.12 9.49 3.84
N GLU A 172 8.22 9.83 4.51
CA GLU A 172 9.52 10.05 3.87
C GLU A 172 10.05 8.77 3.22
N GLU A 173 9.87 7.63 3.87
CA GLU A 173 10.21 6.31 3.31
C GLU A 173 9.39 6.00 2.04
N LEU A 174 8.11 6.38 2.00
CA LEU A 174 7.28 6.25 0.80
C LEU A 174 7.74 7.19 -0.31
N ASP A 175 8.06 8.45 0.00
CA ASP A 175 8.56 9.40 -1.00
C ASP A 175 9.89 8.94 -1.60
N ARG A 176 10.80 8.41 -0.77
CA ARG A 176 12.07 7.83 -1.23
C ARG A 176 11.83 6.62 -2.13
N PHE A 177 10.96 5.71 -1.70
CA PHE A 177 10.58 4.53 -2.48
C PHE A 177 10.01 4.91 -3.85
N VAL A 178 9.15 5.93 -3.93
CA VAL A 178 8.63 6.42 -5.21
C VAL A 178 9.76 6.96 -6.08
N ALA A 179 10.64 7.83 -5.56
CA ALA A 179 11.74 8.39 -6.33
C ALA A 179 12.71 7.32 -6.88
N GLU A 180 13.05 6.32 -6.07
CA GLU A 180 13.88 5.18 -6.48
C GLU A 180 13.18 4.33 -7.54
N THR A 181 11.88 4.05 -7.37
CA THR A 181 11.11 3.23 -8.31
C THR A 181 10.85 3.96 -9.63
N LEU A 182 10.63 5.28 -9.62
CA LEU A 182 10.53 6.09 -10.83
C LEU A 182 11.85 6.07 -11.61
N THR A 183 12.98 6.10 -10.90
CA THR A 183 14.32 5.97 -11.48
C THR A 183 14.49 4.60 -12.13
N LEU A 184 14.16 3.52 -11.41
CA LEU A 184 14.18 2.14 -11.91
C LEU A 184 13.29 1.97 -13.15
N LEU A 185 12.11 2.59 -13.15
CA LEU A 185 11.16 2.56 -14.25
C LEU A 185 11.50 3.57 -15.35
N GLU A 186 12.66 4.24 -15.29
CA GLU A 186 13.09 5.26 -16.26
C GLU A 186 11.96 6.25 -16.60
N VAL A 187 11.22 6.70 -15.58
CA VAL A 187 10.20 7.73 -15.75
C VAL A 187 10.90 9.06 -15.96
N ASP A 188 10.51 9.77 -17.01
CA ASP A 188 11.12 11.06 -17.34
C ASP A 188 10.72 12.16 -16.35
N SER A 189 11.42 13.30 -16.43
CA SER A 189 11.17 14.44 -15.54
C SER A 189 9.75 15.00 -15.68
N ALA A 190 9.14 14.91 -16.86
CA ALA A 190 7.76 15.32 -17.08
C ALA A 190 6.77 14.40 -16.35
N GLY A 191 6.97 13.08 -16.43
CA GLY A 191 6.20 12.10 -15.68
C GLY A 191 6.38 12.24 -14.18
N GLN A 192 7.60 12.51 -13.72
CA GLN A 192 7.87 12.79 -12.31
C GLN A 192 7.15 14.06 -11.84
N ALA A 193 7.26 15.17 -12.59
CA ALA A 193 6.59 16.43 -12.27
C ALA A 193 5.06 16.26 -12.23
N LEU A 194 4.50 15.47 -13.14
CA LEU A 194 3.08 15.13 -13.11
C LEU A 194 2.70 14.40 -11.82
N LEU A 195 3.50 13.43 -11.37
CA LEU A 195 3.21 12.68 -10.14
C LEU A 195 3.34 13.56 -8.89
N GLU A 196 4.32 14.46 -8.84
CA GLU A 196 4.48 15.44 -7.74
C GLU A 196 3.30 16.42 -7.66
N GLN A 197 2.79 16.85 -8.82
CA GLN A 197 1.63 17.73 -8.94
C GLN A 197 0.32 17.02 -8.57
N GLU A 198 0.04 15.88 -9.21
CA GLU A 198 -1.27 15.21 -9.10
C GLU A 198 -1.40 14.33 -7.86
N LYS A 199 -0.26 13.89 -7.32
CA LYS A 199 -0.08 13.06 -6.12
C LYS A 199 -0.81 11.71 -6.17
N ILE A 200 -0.22 10.72 -5.52
CA ILE A 200 -0.86 9.45 -5.19
C ILE A 200 -1.77 9.70 -3.99
N VAL A 201 -3.04 9.30 -4.09
CA VAL A 201 -3.95 9.35 -2.95
C VAL A 201 -3.72 8.10 -2.12
N TYR A 202 -3.40 8.27 -0.83
CA TYR A 202 -3.12 7.18 0.10
C TYR A 202 -4.09 7.26 1.28
N LEU A 203 -4.97 6.27 1.39
CA LEU A 203 -5.94 6.16 2.48
C LEU A 203 -5.39 5.19 3.52
N LEU A 204 -4.96 5.74 4.66
CA LEU A 204 -4.47 4.98 5.81
C LEU A 204 -5.64 4.64 6.73
N CYS A 205 -6.04 3.37 6.72
CA CYS A 205 -7.09 2.84 7.57
C CYS A 205 -6.55 2.46 8.96
N HIS A 206 -7.37 2.70 9.97
CA HIS A 206 -7.11 2.29 11.36
C HIS A 206 -7.18 0.77 11.53
N ASP A 207 -8.01 0.09 10.74
CA ASP A 207 -8.16 -1.37 10.81
C ASP A 207 -8.69 -1.97 9.50
N THR A 208 -8.87 -3.29 9.50
CA THR A 208 -9.42 -4.03 8.36
C THR A 208 -10.91 -3.81 8.16
N ASP A 209 -11.65 -3.34 9.17
CA ASP A 209 -13.09 -3.07 9.07
C ASP A 209 -13.33 -1.77 8.27
N GLU A 210 -12.56 -0.72 8.53
CA GLU A 210 -12.54 0.49 7.68
C GLU A 210 -12.13 0.14 6.24
N MET A 211 -11.11 -0.69 6.09
CA MET A 211 -10.66 -1.16 4.77
C MET A 211 -11.80 -1.88 4.03
N LYS A 212 -12.51 -2.77 4.73
CA LYS A 212 -13.66 -3.52 4.19
C LYS A 212 -14.85 -2.61 3.89
N ALA A 213 -15.10 -1.59 4.70
CA ALA A 213 -16.14 -0.60 4.43
C ALA A 213 -15.87 0.19 3.13
N ILE A 214 -14.60 0.51 2.86
CA ILE A 214 -14.21 1.25 1.66
C ILE A 214 -14.14 0.34 0.42
N THR A 215 -13.59 -0.86 0.54
CA THR A 215 -13.23 -1.67 -0.63
C THR A 215 -14.18 -2.84 -0.88
N GLY A 216 -14.93 -3.26 0.15
CA GLY A 216 -15.71 -4.49 0.16
C GLY A 216 -14.90 -5.76 0.44
N PHE A 217 -13.57 -5.66 0.61
CA PHE A 217 -12.69 -6.80 0.83
C PHE A 217 -12.08 -6.78 2.23
N GLU A 218 -11.77 -7.95 2.77
CA GLU A 218 -11.03 -8.09 4.03
C GLU A 218 -9.56 -8.34 3.70
N SER A 219 -8.74 -7.29 3.77
CA SER A 219 -7.31 -7.30 3.45
C SER A 219 -6.59 -6.20 4.23
N ARG A 220 -5.26 -6.15 4.17
CA ARG A 220 -4.45 -5.08 4.80
C ARG A 220 -4.03 -3.98 3.82
N GLY A 221 -4.35 -4.15 2.54
CA GLY A 221 -4.25 -3.09 1.56
C GLY A 221 -4.50 -3.53 0.13
N ILE A 222 -4.72 -2.53 -0.72
CA ILE A 222 -5.08 -2.70 -2.11
C ILE A 222 -4.80 -1.43 -2.91
N TYR A 223 -4.29 -1.60 -4.12
CA TYR A 223 -4.30 -0.58 -5.16
C TYR A 223 -5.65 -0.57 -5.92
N ILE A 224 -6.41 0.52 -5.76
CA ILE A 224 -7.69 0.71 -6.46
C ILE A 224 -7.45 1.33 -7.83
N LEU A 225 -7.50 0.49 -8.86
CA LEU A 225 -7.29 0.87 -10.27
C LEU A 225 -8.27 1.95 -10.76
N ALA A 226 -9.47 2.01 -10.17
CA ALA A 226 -10.53 2.92 -10.62
C ALA A 226 -10.17 4.40 -10.44
N GLN A 227 -9.39 4.73 -9.41
CA GLN A 227 -9.07 6.11 -9.03
C GLN A 227 -7.58 6.36 -8.85
N ASP A 228 -6.75 5.36 -9.13
CA ASP A 228 -5.32 5.37 -8.89
C ASP A 228 -4.96 5.76 -7.44
N GLN A 229 -5.48 5.00 -6.48
CA GLN A 229 -5.29 5.25 -5.04
C GLN A 229 -4.86 3.99 -4.30
N ILE A 230 -4.10 4.19 -3.23
CA ILE A 230 -3.68 3.13 -2.31
C ILE A 230 -4.57 3.20 -1.08
N ILE A 231 -5.07 2.05 -0.63
CA ILE A 231 -5.84 1.92 0.59
C ILE A 231 -5.14 0.88 1.44
N SER A 232 -4.77 1.19 2.68
CA SER A 232 -3.99 0.27 3.48
C SER A 232 -4.09 0.51 4.98
N THR A 233 -3.92 -0.56 5.75
CA THR A 233 -3.64 -0.50 7.19
C THR A 233 -2.15 -0.36 7.50
N PHE A 234 -1.27 -0.25 6.49
CA PHE A 234 0.17 -0.04 6.72
C PHE A 234 0.52 1.42 6.46
N ASN A 235 1.39 1.97 7.30
CA ASN A 235 1.93 3.32 7.10
C ASN A 235 2.80 3.44 5.84
N SER A 236 3.43 2.34 5.42
CA SER A 236 4.29 2.30 4.23
C SER A 236 4.02 1.05 3.40
N HIS A 237 2.92 1.02 2.64
CA HIS A 237 2.56 -0.13 1.80
C HIS A 237 3.22 -0.07 0.41
N ARG A 238 4.55 -0.19 0.38
CA ARG A 238 5.37 -0.10 -0.85
C ARG A 238 4.92 -1.07 -1.95
N HIS A 239 4.44 -2.27 -1.59
CA HIS A 239 3.91 -3.26 -2.53
C HIS A 239 2.77 -2.71 -3.40
N GLU A 240 1.74 -2.10 -2.80
CA GLU A 240 0.61 -1.55 -3.56
C GLU A 240 1.01 -0.30 -4.36
N VAL A 241 1.94 0.49 -3.82
CA VAL A 241 2.52 1.62 -4.56
C VAL A 241 3.28 1.12 -5.81
N ALA A 242 3.98 -0.01 -5.73
CA ALA A 242 4.66 -0.60 -6.89
C ALA A 242 3.68 -0.95 -8.02
N HIS A 243 2.53 -1.55 -7.68
CA HIS A 243 1.46 -1.82 -8.67
C HIS A 243 0.99 -0.55 -9.38
N LEU A 244 0.84 0.56 -8.64
CA LEU A 244 0.47 1.85 -9.23
C LEU A 244 1.59 2.37 -10.16
N LEU A 245 2.84 2.35 -9.71
CA LEU A 245 3.96 2.95 -10.44
C LEU A 245 4.27 2.23 -11.77
N ILE A 246 4.15 0.90 -11.83
CA ILE A 246 4.30 0.20 -13.12
C ILE A 246 3.15 0.55 -14.08
N ASN A 247 1.92 0.67 -13.58
CA ASN A 247 0.79 1.12 -14.40
C ASN A 247 0.96 2.58 -14.87
N PHE A 248 1.54 3.43 -14.02
CA PHE A 248 1.91 4.81 -14.36
C PHE A 248 2.98 4.87 -15.45
N LYS A 249 4.00 4.00 -15.39
CA LYS A 249 5.00 3.89 -16.47
C LYS A 249 4.38 3.44 -17.79
N LEU A 250 3.50 2.42 -17.75
CA LEU A 250 2.89 1.85 -18.95
C LEU A 250 1.83 2.76 -19.59
N ARG A 251 1.12 3.57 -18.78
CA ARG A 251 -0.01 4.44 -19.14
C ARG A 251 -1.19 3.72 -19.75
N LYS A 252 -1.01 3.05 -20.88
CA LYS A 252 -2.04 2.30 -21.62
C LYS A 252 -1.77 0.82 -21.50
N LEU A 253 -2.61 0.11 -20.76
CA LEU A 253 -2.43 -1.31 -20.50
C LEU A 253 -3.76 -2.07 -20.53
N PRO A 254 -3.74 -3.38 -20.80
CA PRO A 254 -4.91 -4.20 -20.55
C PRO A 254 -5.23 -4.27 -19.04
N LEU A 255 -6.48 -4.58 -18.69
CA LEU A 255 -6.95 -4.59 -17.29
C LEU A 255 -6.31 -5.70 -16.44
N TYR A 256 -5.97 -6.83 -17.06
CA TYR A 256 -5.48 -8.00 -16.34
C TYR A 256 -4.07 -8.34 -16.78
N THR A 257 -3.17 -8.51 -15.81
CA THR A 257 -1.82 -9.05 -16.02
C THR A 257 -1.70 -10.43 -15.40
N HIS A 258 -0.85 -11.29 -15.95
CA HIS A 258 -0.50 -12.56 -15.34
C HIS A 258 0.03 -12.35 -13.90
N PRO A 259 -0.50 -13.05 -12.88
CA PRO A 259 -0.20 -12.75 -11.49
C PRO A 259 1.27 -12.97 -11.13
N PHE A 260 1.95 -13.96 -11.73
CA PHE A 260 3.41 -14.13 -11.58
C PHE A 260 4.19 -12.83 -11.87
N LEU A 261 3.79 -12.06 -12.88
CA LEU A 261 4.47 -10.80 -13.24
C LEU A 261 3.96 -9.61 -12.44
N GLN A 262 2.64 -9.53 -12.23
CA GLN A 262 2.01 -8.46 -11.47
C GLN A 262 2.54 -8.46 -10.02
N GLU A 263 2.36 -9.57 -9.32
CA GLU A 263 2.80 -9.73 -7.93
C GLU A 263 4.31 -9.86 -7.82
N GLY A 264 4.96 -10.48 -8.83
CA GLY A 264 6.41 -10.58 -8.90
C GLY A 264 7.08 -9.21 -8.96
N PHE A 265 6.61 -8.31 -9.83
CA PHE A 265 7.13 -6.94 -9.87
C PHE A 265 6.96 -6.23 -8.52
N ALA A 266 5.76 -6.27 -7.95
CA ALA A 266 5.47 -5.60 -6.70
C ALA A 266 6.29 -6.15 -5.52
N CYS A 267 6.55 -7.46 -5.48
CA CYS A 267 7.42 -8.07 -4.47
C CYS A 267 8.90 -7.74 -4.70
N ALA A 268 9.36 -7.76 -5.95
CA ALA A 268 10.74 -7.48 -6.32
C ALA A 268 11.20 -6.09 -5.90
N VAL A 269 10.30 -5.10 -5.93
CA VAL A 269 10.61 -3.69 -5.63
C VAL A 269 10.00 -3.19 -4.32
N GLY A 270 8.84 -3.71 -3.91
CA GLY A 270 8.07 -3.20 -2.77
C GLY A 270 7.92 -4.18 -1.58
N GLY A 271 8.42 -5.41 -1.68
CA GLY A 271 8.24 -6.43 -0.64
C GLY A 271 6.79 -6.92 -0.55
N ARG A 272 6.39 -7.49 0.60
CA ARG A 272 5.03 -8.03 0.80
C ARG A 272 4.68 -8.22 2.28
N GLY A 273 3.47 -7.83 2.68
CA GLY A 273 2.87 -8.22 3.97
C GLY A 273 3.72 -7.86 5.18
N GLY A 274 4.19 -6.62 5.26
CA GLY A 274 5.08 -6.13 6.32
C GLY A 274 6.47 -6.75 6.28
N LYS A 275 6.94 -7.27 5.14
CA LYS A 275 8.31 -7.76 4.95
C LYS A 275 9.00 -6.94 3.86
N SER A 276 10.26 -6.59 4.12
CA SER A 276 11.09 -5.85 3.18
C SER A 276 11.33 -6.65 1.89
N VAL A 277 11.75 -5.95 0.84
CA VAL A 277 12.17 -6.57 -0.43
C VAL A 277 13.24 -7.64 -0.20
N ARG A 278 14.19 -7.37 0.70
CA ARG A 278 15.27 -8.30 1.00
C ARG A 278 14.72 -9.60 1.58
N VAL A 279 13.90 -9.51 2.62
CA VAL A 279 13.32 -10.68 3.30
C VAL A 279 12.51 -11.53 2.34
N ILE A 280 11.71 -10.91 1.46
CA ILE A 280 10.93 -11.62 0.45
C ILE A 280 11.82 -12.34 -0.56
N ASN A 281 12.91 -11.71 -1.02
CA ASN A 281 13.84 -12.33 -1.95
C ASN A 281 14.66 -13.46 -1.30
N GLU A 282 15.06 -13.32 -0.04
CA GLU A 282 15.73 -14.40 0.72
C GLU A 282 14.81 -15.61 0.89
N LEU A 283 13.53 -15.39 1.21
CA LEU A 283 12.54 -16.46 1.23
C LEU A 283 12.40 -17.13 -0.14
N GLY A 284 12.27 -16.35 -1.22
CA GLY A 284 12.24 -16.87 -2.59
C GLY A 284 13.48 -17.71 -2.93
N ALA A 285 14.65 -17.28 -2.48
CA ALA A 285 15.92 -17.95 -2.78
C ALA A 285 16.01 -19.28 -2.02
N PHE A 286 15.57 -19.30 -0.76
CA PHE A 286 15.45 -20.52 0.01
C PHE A 286 14.47 -21.51 -0.65
N LEU A 287 13.28 -21.06 -1.06
CA LEU A 287 12.27 -21.91 -1.70
C LEU A 287 12.82 -22.60 -2.96
N GLN A 288 13.47 -21.82 -3.83
CA GLN A 288 14.07 -22.34 -5.05
C GLN A 288 15.24 -23.30 -4.74
N ALA A 289 16.15 -22.94 -3.84
CA ALA A 289 17.33 -23.74 -3.53
C ALA A 289 16.99 -25.06 -2.81
N SER A 290 16.02 -25.02 -1.89
CA SER A 290 15.51 -26.20 -1.18
C SER A 290 14.60 -27.07 -2.05
N ARG A 291 14.19 -26.58 -3.23
CA ARG A 291 13.20 -27.19 -4.12
C ARG A 291 11.84 -27.44 -3.45
N PHE A 292 11.50 -26.65 -2.43
CA PHE A 292 10.19 -26.73 -1.77
C PHE A 292 9.08 -26.26 -2.72
N VAL A 293 9.35 -25.18 -3.47
CA VAL A 293 8.59 -24.72 -4.63
C VAL A 293 9.61 -24.18 -5.62
N VAL A 294 9.51 -24.55 -6.91
CA VAL A 294 10.37 -23.98 -7.96
C VAL A 294 9.58 -23.04 -8.87
N TYR A 295 10.26 -22.07 -9.50
CA TYR A 295 9.56 -20.99 -10.22
C TYR A 295 8.69 -21.53 -11.36
N GLU A 296 9.10 -22.66 -11.96
CA GLU A 296 8.36 -23.35 -13.01
C GLU A 296 6.98 -23.82 -12.55
N ASP A 297 6.83 -24.19 -11.27
CA ASP A 297 5.56 -24.64 -10.68
C ASP A 297 4.53 -23.50 -10.66
N ILE A 298 4.99 -22.25 -10.57
CA ILE A 298 4.14 -21.06 -10.45
C ILE A 298 4.07 -20.22 -11.74
N LEU A 299 4.66 -20.69 -12.85
CA LEU A 299 4.49 -20.07 -14.16
C LEU A 299 3.05 -20.22 -14.70
N PRO A 300 2.36 -21.37 -14.56
CA PRO A 300 0.94 -21.47 -14.91
C PRO A 300 0.07 -20.75 -13.88
N LEU A 301 -1.02 -20.13 -14.33
CA LEU A 301 -1.98 -19.45 -13.45
C LEU A 301 -2.47 -20.35 -12.31
N GLN A 302 -2.85 -21.59 -12.62
CA GLN A 302 -3.36 -22.52 -11.62
C GLN A 302 -2.29 -22.84 -10.56
N GLY A 303 -1.06 -23.14 -11.00
CA GLY A 303 0.06 -23.38 -10.08
C GLY A 303 0.31 -22.18 -9.16
N PHE A 304 0.32 -20.97 -9.71
CA PHE A 304 0.45 -19.75 -8.90
C PHE A 304 -0.66 -19.61 -7.83
N GLN A 305 -1.89 -20.00 -8.15
CA GLN A 305 -3.06 -19.91 -7.26
C GLN A 305 -3.17 -21.05 -6.24
N ASP A 306 -2.62 -22.23 -6.56
CA ASP A 306 -2.65 -23.40 -5.69
C ASP A 306 -1.63 -23.29 -4.54
N HIS A 307 -0.61 -22.46 -4.70
CA HIS A 307 0.37 -22.17 -3.65
C HIS A 307 -0.07 -20.99 -2.78
N ASP A 308 0.23 -21.08 -1.48
CA ASP A 308 0.02 -19.97 -0.56
C ASP A 308 0.76 -18.71 -1.04
N PRO A 309 0.15 -17.52 -1.00
CA PRO A 309 0.78 -16.28 -1.45
C PRO A 309 2.13 -16.00 -0.79
N SER A 310 2.38 -16.46 0.44
CA SER A 310 3.70 -16.32 1.08
C SER A 310 4.82 -17.08 0.37
N LEU A 311 4.48 -18.10 -0.42
CA LEU A 311 5.41 -18.90 -1.22
C LEU A 311 5.49 -18.38 -2.66
N SER A 312 4.34 -18.30 -3.35
CA SER A 312 4.31 -17.95 -4.77
C SER A 312 4.78 -16.52 -5.03
N TYR A 313 4.46 -15.57 -4.14
CA TYR A 313 4.85 -14.17 -4.31
C TYR A 313 6.33 -13.95 -4.01
N ALA A 314 6.89 -14.69 -3.05
CA ALA A 314 8.30 -14.60 -2.73
C ALA A 314 9.17 -15.10 -3.89
N LEU A 315 8.78 -16.23 -4.46
CA LEU A 315 9.50 -16.81 -5.59
C LEU A 315 9.31 -16.00 -6.88
N SER A 316 8.09 -15.50 -7.16
CA SER A 316 7.88 -14.61 -8.31
C SER A 316 8.58 -13.27 -8.13
N GLY A 317 8.66 -12.75 -6.89
CA GLY A 317 9.43 -11.56 -6.54
C GLY A 317 10.91 -11.69 -6.85
N LEU A 318 11.52 -12.80 -6.39
CA LEU A 318 12.91 -13.09 -6.70
C LEU A 318 13.14 -13.24 -8.21
N TYR A 319 12.24 -13.94 -8.91
CA TYR A 319 12.37 -14.13 -10.35
C TYR A 319 12.20 -12.82 -11.13
N SER A 320 11.23 -11.97 -10.77
CA SER A 320 11.08 -10.64 -11.36
C SER A 320 12.33 -9.78 -11.15
N ARG A 321 12.96 -9.86 -9.98
CA ARG A 321 14.24 -9.18 -9.71
C ARG A 321 15.37 -9.72 -10.58
N PHE A 322 15.44 -11.04 -10.77
CA PHE A 322 16.37 -11.67 -11.72
C PHE A 322 16.16 -11.11 -13.13
N LEU A 323 14.92 -11.09 -13.64
CA LEU A 323 14.61 -10.54 -14.97
C LEU A 323 15.05 -9.06 -15.09
N LEU A 324 14.72 -8.22 -14.11
CA LEU A 324 15.14 -6.82 -14.08
C LEU A 324 16.67 -6.63 -14.06
N SER A 325 17.43 -7.61 -13.56
CA SER A 325 18.90 -7.57 -13.56
C SER A 325 19.54 -8.07 -14.87
N ARG A 326 18.79 -8.80 -15.71
CA ARG A 326 19.29 -9.42 -16.95
C ARG A 326 18.80 -8.72 -18.20
N TRP A 327 17.59 -8.17 -18.15
CA TRP A 327 16.94 -7.52 -19.27
C TRP A 327 17.07 -6.00 -19.18
N THR A 328 16.95 -5.34 -20.33
CA THR A 328 16.65 -3.91 -20.31
C THR A 328 15.26 -3.70 -19.73
N LEU A 329 14.99 -2.52 -19.17
CA LEU A 329 13.65 -2.19 -18.70
C LEU A 329 12.62 -2.32 -19.84
N ALA A 330 12.99 -1.91 -21.06
CA ALA A 330 12.12 -2.00 -22.23
C ALA A 330 11.70 -3.45 -22.52
N ASP A 331 12.63 -4.40 -22.46
CA ASP A 331 12.35 -5.83 -22.68
C ASP A 331 11.44 -6.38 -21.56
N TYR A 332 11.69 -6.01 -20.30
CA TYR A 332 10.85 -6.41 -19.17
C TYR A 332 9.42 -5.89 -19.32
N LEU A 333 9.24 -4.62 -19.66
CA LEU A 333 7.91 -4.01 -19.84
C LEU A 333 7.18 -4.60 -21.06
N ALA A 334 7.89 -4.88 -22.15
CA ALA A 334 7.32 -5.55 -23.31
C ALA A 334 6.83 -6.96 -22.95
N PHE A 335 7.62 -7.71 -22.18
CA PHE A 335 7.24 -9.03 -21.67
C PHE A 335 6.03 -8.94 -20.74
N TYR A 336 6.01 -7.98 -19.82
CA TYR A 336 4.88 -7.71 -18.93
C TYR A 336 3.59 -7.46 -19.70
N GLN A 337 3.63 -6.55 -20.69
CA GLN A 337 2.46 -6.21 -21.53
C GLN A 337 1.99 -7.37 -22.41
N ALA A 338 2.91 -8.17 -22.96
CA ALA A 338 2.58 -9.33 -23.80
C ALA A 338 1.76 -10.39 -23.03
N HIS A 339 1.93 -10.44 -21.71
CA HIS A 339 1.21 -11.33 -20.80
C HIS A 339 0.09 -10.62 -20.02
N SER A 340 -0.36 -9.47 -20.53
CA SER A 340 -1.58 -8.80 -20.11
C SER A 340 -2.72 -8.99 -21.13
N GLY A 341 -3.97 -8.84 -20.70
CA GLY A 341 -5.12 -8.82 -21.62
C GLY A 341 -6.40 -8.25 -21.00
N ARG A 342 -7.45 -8.16 -21.84
CA ARG A 342 -8.70 -7.45 -21.52
C ARG A 342 -9.71 -8.26 -20.73
N SER A 343 -9.52 -9.58 -20.65
CA SER A 343 -10.40 -10.49 -19.92
C SER A 343 -9.60 -11.25 -18.88
N GLU A 344 -10.28 -11.73 -17.83
CA GLU A 344 -9.65 -12.56 -16.80
C GLU A 344 -8.96 -13.80 -17.39
N ARG A 345 -9.46 -14.32 -18.52
CA ARG A 345 -8.82 -15.43 -19.25
C ARG A 345 -7.40 -15.10 -19.68
N ALA A 346 -7.05 -13.83 -19.87
CA ALA A 346 -5.69 -13.42 -20.19
C ALA A 346 -4.71 -13.70 -19.05
N ARG A 347 -5.17 -13.69 -17.78
CA ARG A 347 -4.35 -14.12 -16.63
C ARG A 347 -3.92 -15.58 -16.75
N GLY A 348 -4.69 -16.40 -17.46
CA GLY A 348 -4.47 -17.83 -17.64
C GLY A 348 -3.62 -18.18 -18.85
N LYS A 349 -3.13 -17.20 -19.62
CA LYS A 349 -2.21 -17.48 -20.72
C LYS A 349 -0.88 -17.95 -20.13
N PRO A 350 -0.39 -19.15 -20.47
CA PRO A 350 0.89 -19.63 -19.96
C PRO A 350 2.00 -18.65 -20.33
N LEU A 351 2.88 -18.36 -19.37
CA LEU A 351 4.17 -17.75 -19.66
C LEU A 351 4.95 -18.75 -20.52
N GLN A 352 5.33 -18.37 -21.75
CA GLN A 352 6.04 -19.28 -22.62
C GLN A 352 7.46 -19.48 -22.10
N ALA A 353 7.80 -20.70 -21.66
CA ALA A 353 9.13 -20.98 -21.11
C ALA A 353 10.28 -20.60 -22.05
N GLY A 354 10.07 -20.69 -23.38
CA GLY A 354 11.07 -20.30 -24.37
C GLY A 354 11.35 -18.80 -24.50
N SER A 355 10.53 -17.94 -23.88
CA SER A 355 10.78 -16.48 -23.81
C SER A 355 11.38 -16.03 -22.49
N LEU A 356 11.64 -16.96 -21.56
CA LEU A 356 12.34 -16.71 -20.31
C LEU A 356 13.84 -17.08 -20.44
N PRO A 357 14.72 -16.47 -19.61
CA PRO A 357 16.12 -16.91 -19.55
C PRO A 357 16.24 -18.39 -19.13
N PRO A 358 17.32 -19.08 -19.53
CA PRO A 358 17.55 -20.49 -19.15
C PRO A 358 17.52 -20.71 -17.63
N ALA A 359 17.01 -21.85 -17.19
CA ALA A 359 16.90 -22.19 -15.77
C ALA A 359 18.27 -22.18 -15.05
N GLU A 360 19.34 -22.53 -15.76
CA GLU A 360 20.71 -22.50 -15.23
C GLU A 360 21.22 -21.08 -14.96
N GLU A 361 20.71 -20.06 -15.66
CA GLU A 361 21.01 -18.66 -15.32
C GLU A 361 20.34 -18.26 -14.01
N PHE A 362 19.08 -18.65 -13.81
CA PHE A 362 18.37 -18.35 -12.57
C PHE A 362 18.97 -19.12 -11.38
N ALA A 363 19.36 -20.37 -11.55
CA ALA A 363 20.05 -21.14 -10.51
C ALA A 363 21.33 -20.44 -10.03
N ARG A 364 22.18 -19.98 -10.96
CA ARG A 364 23.41 -19.21 -10.63
C ARG A 364 23.10 -17.89 -9.95
N TYR A 365 22.01 -17.23 -10.35
CA TYR A 365 21.55 -16.01 -9.69
C TYR A 365 21.17 -16.27 -8.23
N VAL A 366 20.42 -17.34 -7.95
CA VAL A 366 20.02 -17.74 -6.59
C VAL A 366 21.26 -18.05 -5.73
N GLU A 367 22.22 -18.80 -6.26
CA GLU A 367 23.48 -19.10 -5.56
C GLU A 367 24.24 -17.82 -5.19
N THR A 368 24.34 -16.86 -6.11
CA THR A 368 25.03 -15.58 -5.87
C THR A 368 24.27 -14.71 -4.87
N PHE A 369 22.93 -14.69 -4.95
CA PHE A 369 22.07 -13.90 -4.06
C PHE A 369 22.19 -14.34 -2.59
N GLN A 370 22.34 -15.65 -2.36
CA GLN A 370 22.53 -16.24 -1.02
C GLN A 370 23.86 -15.86 -0.36
N LEU A 371 24.83 -15.31 -1.09
CA LEU A 371 26.09 -14.83 -0.54
C LEU A 371 25.98 -13.42 0.07
N ASP A 372 24.95 -12.65 -0.29
CA ASP A 372 24.74 -11.25 0.12
C ASP A 372 23.74 -11.11 1.28
N ASN A 373 23.78 -12.00 2.27
CA ASN A 373 22.78 -12.00 3.35
C ASN A 373 22.89 -10.76 4.24
N TRP A 374 21.73 -10.16 4.59
CA TRP A 374 21.70 -9.03 5.53
C TRP A 374 22.06 -9.43 6.95
N ILE A 375 21.90 -10.70 7.29
CA ILE A 375 22.36 -11.28 8.55
C ILE A 375 23.48 -12.27 8.25
N ALA A 376 24.65 -12.00 8.79
CA ALA A 376 25.83 -12.84 8.66
C ALA A 376 26.27 -13.38 10.02
N PHE A 377 27.07 -14.44 10.00
CA PHE A 377 27.54 -15.13 11.21
C PHE A 377 29.06 -15.31 11.16
N PRO A 378 29.83 -14.23 11.45
CA PRO A 378 31.29 -14.30 11.50
C PRO A 378 31.77 -15.33 12.52
N ASP A 379 32.90 -15.99 12.23
CA ASP A 379 33.44 -17.06 13.09
C ASP A 379 34.03 -16.54 14.41
N SER A 380 34.39 -15.26 14.46
CA SER A 380 34.93 -14.61 15.66
C SER A 380 34.33 -13.22 15.85
N ALA A 381 34.24 -12.80 17.11
CA ALA A 381 33.89 -11.42 17.43
C ALA A 381 34.98 -10.45 16.91
N PRO A 382 34.62 -9.21 16.54
CA PRO A 382 35.58 -8.20 16.15
C PRO A 382 36.58 -7.88 17.27
N GLU A 383 37.81 -7.56 16.89
CA GLU A 383 38.80 -7.00 17.81
C GLU A 383 38.45 -5.54 18.15
N GLY A 384 38.78 -5.10 19.37
CA GLY A 384 38.58 -3.73 19.82
C GLY A 384 37.38 -3.53 20.76
N ALA A 385 37.22 -2.27 21.20
CA ALA A 385 36.15 -1.89 22.11
C ALA A 385 34.80 -1.87 21.35
N PRO A 386 33.71 -2.34 21.98
CA PRO A 386 32.39 -2.22 21.38
C PRO A 386 31.97 -0.75 21.25
N LEU A 387 31.21 -0.45 20.21
CA LEU A 387 30.48 0.82 20.06
C LEU A 387 29.60 1.08 21.29
N ARG A 388 28.94 0.01 21.78
CA ARG A 388 28.08 0.03 22.97
C ARG A 388 28.18 -1.27 23.74
N GLU A 389 28.16 -1.17 25.06
CA GLU A 389 28.18 -2.34 25.96
C GLU A 389 27.22 -2.13 27.13
N GLY A 390 26.57 -3.20 27.57
CA GLY A 390 25.63 -3.22 28.68
C GLY A 390 25.43 -4.61 29.25
N THR A 391 24.46 -4.77 30.16
CA THR A 391 24.18 -6.09 30.75
C THR A 391 23.62 -7.09 29.72
N TRP A 392 22.96 -6.56 28.69
CA TRP A 392 22.46 -7.28 27.53
C TRP A 392 23.54 -7.75 26.56
N GLY A 393 24.79 -7.25 26.63
CA GLY A 393 25.87 -7.63 25.72
C GLY A 393 26.62 -6.44 25.10
N GLY A 394 27.20 -6.64 23.91
CA GLY A 394 27.95 -5.61 23.18
C GLY A 394 27.54 -5.49 21.70
N ILE A 395 27.76 -4.31 21.13
CA ILE A 395 27.60 -4.00 19.70
C ILE A 395 28.91 -3.39 19.20
N TRP A 396 29.41 -3.86 18.06
CA TRP A 396 30.59 -3.33 17.39
C TRP A 396 30.18 -2.72 16.06
N ASP A 397 30.80 -1.58 15.74
CA ASP A 397 30.65 -0.95 14.43
C ASP A 397 31.67 -1.54 13.46
N LEU A 398 31.21 -2.07 12.33
CA LEU A 398 32.05 -2.55 11.22
C LEU A 398 31.82 -1.65 10.00
N ASP A 399 32.60 -1.80 8.95
CA ASP A 399 32.51 -0.92 7.77
C ASP A 399 31.09 -0.88 7.17
N ASP A 400 30.46 -2.04 6.96
CA ASP A 400 29.15 -2.18 6.28
C ASP A 400 28.06 -2.86 7.13
N ALA A 401 28.37 -3.22 8.38
CA ALA A 401 27.49 -3.95 9.28
C ALA A 401 27.68 -3.53 10.75
N TYR A 402 26.73 -3.93 11.59
CA TYR A 402 26.86 -3.92 13.04
C TYR A 402 26.95 -5.35 13.53
N TYR A 403 28.00 -5.66 14.30
CA TYR A 403 28.14 -6.96 14.94
C TYR A 403 27.55 -6.92 16.34
N PHE A 404 26.66 -7.87 16.63
CA PHE A 404 25.95 -8.03 17.88
C PHE A 404 26.48 -9.26 18.61
N ARG A 405 26.84 -9.09 19.89
CA ARG A 405 27.02 -10.18 20.85
C ARG A 405 26.09 -9.94 22.04
N ILE A 406 24.88 -10.48 21.97
CA ILE A 406 23.79 -10.14 22.91
C ILE A 406 23.19 -11.36 23.60
N ARG A 407 22.57 -11.17 24.77
CA ARG A 407 21.96 -12.25 25.58
C ARG A 407 20.44 -12.36 25.39
N SER A 408 19.80 -11.27 24.97
CA SER A 408 18.35 -11.15 24.82
C SER A 408 18.00 -10.18 23.69
N SER A 409 16.72 -10.17 23.32
CA SER A 409 16.18 -9.19 22.37
C SER A 409 16.39 -7.76 22.86
N LEU A 410 16.52 -6.82 21.92
CA LEU A 410 16.71 -5.39 22.21
C LEU A 410 15.60 -4.55 21.61
N ARG A 411 15.21 -3.48 22.30
CA ARG A 411 14.32 -2.44 21.79
C ARG A 411 15.12 -1.15 21.58
N LEU A 412 15.07 -0.60 20.38
CA LEU A 412 15.87 0.57 20.00
C LEU A 412 14.94 1.78 19.79
N THR A 413 15.16 2.84 20.57
CA THR A 413 14.36 4.09 20.51
C THR A 413 15.26 5.25 20.09
N PRO A 414 14.95 6.03 19.05
CA PRO A 414 15.74 7.22 18.73
C PRO A 414 15.68 8.24 19.88
N ALA A 415 16.65 9.16 19.93
CA ALA A 415 16.63 10.24 20.92
C ALA A 415 15.41 11.18 20.77
N ASP A 416 14.83 11.24 19.57
CA ASP A 416 13.73 12.11 19.16
C ASP A 416 12.51 11.29 18.63
N PRO A 417 11.86 10.45 19.46
CA PRO A 417 10.72 9.67 18.99
C PRO A 417 9.52 10.58 18.63
N PRO A 418 8.69 10.19 17.65
CA PRO A 418 7.46 10.90 17.33
C PRO A 418 6.50 10.84 18.53
N VAL A 419 6.08 12.02 19.00
CA VAL A 419 5.36 12.19 20.28
C VAL A 419 3.92 11.65 20.21
N ASP A 420 3.26 11.79 19.06
CA ASP A 420 1.84 11.45 18.89
C ASP A 420 1.62 10.16 18.10
N PHE A 421 2.68 9.42 17.76
CA PHE A 421 2.58 8.19 16.99
C PHE A 421 2.40 6.96 17.90
N ARG A 422 1.50 6.08 17.49
CA ARG A 422 1.29 4.74 18.04
C ARG A 422 1.64 3.67 17.02
N SER A 423 2.45 2.71 17.41
CA SER A 423 2.71 1.52 16.60
C SER A 423 1.73 0.40 16.96
N ARG A 424 0.78 0.09 16.06
CA ARG A 424 -0.14 -1.05 16.21
C ARG A 424 0.64 -2.36 16.33
N GLU A 425 1.66 -2.53 15.50
CA GLU A 425 2.53 -3.71 15.52
C GLU A 425 3.26 -3.87 16.87
N PHE A 426 3.64 -2.77 17.52
CA PHE A 426 4.19 -2.86 18.88
C PHE A 426 3.16 -3.37 19.88
N GLU A 427 1.93 -2.83 19.85
CA GLU A 427 0.85 -3.22 20.76
C GLU A 427 0.42 -4.68 20.58
N GLU A 428 0.45 -5.18 19.34
CA GLU A 428 0.20 -6.59 19.02
C GLU A 428 1.29 -7.51 19.58
N ILE A 429 2.57 -7.11 19.49
CA ILE A 429 3.71 -7.92 19.95
C ILE A 429 3.86 -7.87 21.48
N PHE A 430 3.58 -6.72 22.10
CA PHE A 430 3.73 -6.47 23.54
C PHE A 430 2.40 -6.06 24.18
N PRO A 431 1.41 -6.97 24.26
CA PRO A 431 0.09 -6.64 24.78
C PRO A 431 0.19 -6.19 26.24
N GLY A 432 -0.31 -4.97 26.51
CA GLY A 432 -0.32 -4.37 27.84
C GLY A 432 0.88 -3.48 28.16
N GLU A 433 1.88 -3.39 27.28
CA GLU A 433 2.95 -2.41 27.40
C GLU A 433 2.59 -1.11 26.66
N SER A 434 2.89 0.04 27.25
CA SER A 434 2.74 1.33 26.57
C SER A 434 3.88 1.54 25.58
N TYR A 435 3.54 1.86 24.33
CA TYR A 435 4.51 2.29 23.33
C TYR A 435 5.21 3.58 23.77
N ARG A 436 6.55 3.62 23.68
CA ARG A 436 7.38 4.78 24.07
C ARG A 436 8.29 5.24 22.94
N GLY A 437 7.83 5.08 21.69
CA GLY A 437 8.59 5.50 20.52
C GLY A 437 9.71 4.56 20.11
N GLN A 438 9.65 3.27 20.47
CA GLN A 438 10.58 2.27 19.95
C GLN A 438 10.50 2.25 18.42
N MET A 439 11.64 2.44 17.76
CA MET A 439 11.72 2.34 16.30
C MET A 439 12.01 0.92 15.86
N TYR A 440 12.91 0.21 16.54
CA TYR A 440 13.24 -1.17 16.18
C TYR A 440 13.04 -2.16 17.32
N LEU A 441 12.68 -3.39 16.95
CA LEU A 441 12.84 -4.60 17.74
C LEU A 441 13.87 -5.49 17.06
N LEU A 442 15.00 -5.73 17.74
CA LEU A 442 15.92 -6.81 17.39
C LEU A 442 15.55 -8.04 18.23
N GLU A 443 14.77 -8.95 17.65
CA GLU A 443 14.35 -10.18 18.30
C GLU A 443 15.39 -11.28 18.07
N VAL A 444 15.85 -11.93 19.14
CA VAL A 444 16.72 -13.11 19.08
C VAL A 444 16.10 -14.29 19.81
N LYS A 445 16.07 -15.44 19.14
CA LYS A 445 15.58 -16.73 19.65
C LYS A 445 16.56 -17.83 19.24
N GLU A 446 16.43 -19.02 19.82
CA GLU A 446 17.37 -20.14 19.62
C GLU A 446 17.66 -20.48 18.15
N GLY A 447 16.68 -20.28 17.26
CA GLY A 447 16.84 -20.50 15.82
C GLY A 447 16.45 -19.33 14.93
N GLU A 448 16.20 -18.14 15.47
CA GLU A 448 15.72 -16.99 14.67
C GLU A 448 16.35 -15.67 15.11
N ILE A 449 16.59 -14.79 14.15
CA ILE A 449 16.96 -13.39 14.36
C ILE A 449 16.06 -12.53 13.48
N LYS A 450 15.41 -11.52 14.07
CA LYS A 450 14.53 -10.59 13.35
C LYS A 450 14.90 -9.16 13.68
N LEU A 451 14.99 -8.30 12.66
CA LEU A 451 15.01 -6.85 12.84
C LEU A 451 13.70 -6.28 12.30
N PHE A 452 12.85 -5.80 13.20
CA PHE A 452 11.55 -5.22 12.86
C PHE A 452 11.56 -3.71 13.10
N ASN A 453 10.97 -2.95 12.18
CA ASN A 453 10.82 -1.50 12.26
C ASN A 453 9.35 -1.13 12.54
N PHE A 454 9.09 -0.58 13.73
CA PHE A 454 7.76 -0.22 14.21
C PHE A 454 7.18 1.03 13.56
N TYR A 455 8.00 1.91 12.99
CA TYR A 455 7.50 3.14 12.38
C TYR A 455 6.84 2.89 11.03
N ASN A 456 7.36 1.92 10.27
CA ASN A 456 6.82 1.54 8.96
C ASN A 456 6.12 0.16 8.96
N ALA A 457 6.14 -0.57 10.08
CA ALA A 457 5.60 -1.91 10.24
C ALA A 457 6.24 -2.96 9.32
N VAL A 458 7.56 -2.87 9.14
CA VAL A 458 8.32 -3.74 8.22
C VAL A 458 9.35 -4.60 8.97
N LEU A 459 9.36 -5.90 8.69
CA LEU A 459 10.46 -6.80 8.97
C LEU A 459 11.58 -6.51 7.96
N GLU A 460 12.62 -5.83 8.44
CA GLU A 460 13.73 -5.33 7.61
C GLU A 460 14.72 -6.45 7.31
N ALA A 461 15.13 -7.21 8.32
CA ALA A 461 16.05 -8.34 8.20
C ALA A 461 15.54 -9.57 8.95
N PHE A 462 15.84 -10.75 8.43
CA PHE A 462 15.33 -11.99 8.99
C PHE A 462 16.27 -13.17 8.73
N PHE A 463 16.49 -13.98 9.75
CA PHE A 463 17.13 -15.29 9.65
C PHE A 463 16.31 -16.30 10.44
N SER A 464 16.12 -17.50 9.88
CA SER A 464 15.55 -18.64 10.60
C SER A 464 16.22 -19.93 10.17
N ASN A 465 16.55 -20.78 11.14
CA ASN A 465 17.07 -22.12 10.91
C ASN A 465 16.11 -22.99 10.08
N GLY A 466 14.81 -22.70 10.11
CA GLY A 466 13.81 -23.39 9.29
C GLY A 466 13.78 -22.96 7.82
N LEU A 467 14.40 -21.82 7.50
CA LEU A 467 14.41 -21.20 6.17
C LEU A 467 15.84 -21.02 5.65
N THR A 468 16.72 -21.97 5.99
CA THR A 468 18.09 -22.07 5.49
C THR A 468 18.42 -23.52 5.15
N THR A 469 19.32 -23.74 4.19
CA THR A 469 19.85 -25.06 3.86
C THR A 469 21.00 -25.48 4.77
N ALA A 470 21.54 -24.55 5.57
CA ALA A 470 22.61 -24.79 6.53
C ALA A 470 22.24 -24.23 7.92
N PRO A 471 21.43 -24.96 8.72
CA PRO A 471 21.07 -24.54 10.07
C PRO A 471 22.30 -24.35 10.96
N ARG A 472 22.24 -23.38 11.87
CA ARG A 472 23.35 -23.04 12.78
C ARG A 472 22.88 -22.92 14.23
N VAL A 473 23.76 -23.26 15.16
CA VAL A 473 23.55 -22.97 16.58
C VAL A 473 23.83 -21.48 16.80
N LEU A 474 22.78 -20.70 17.06
CA LEU A 474 22.91 -19.24 17.19
C LEU A 474 23.40 -18.80 18.56
N ARG A 475 23.10 -19.60 19.60
CA ARG A 475 23.43 -19.31 20.99
C ARG A 475 24.66 -20.10 21.43
N ASN A 476 25.70 -19.40 21.87
CA ASN A 476 26.93 -20.02 22.34
C ASN A 476 26.77 -20.65 23.74
N ALA A 477 27.82 -21.33 24.21
CA ALA A 477 27.80 -22.03 25.51
C ALA A 477 27.62 -21.09 26.73
N VAL A 478 27.90 -19.80 26.60
CA VAL A 478 27.69 -18.80 27.66
C VAL A 478 26.33 -18.09 27.52
N GLY A 479 25.49 -18.53 26.59
CA GLY A 479 24.12 -18.06 26.44
C GLY A 479 23.97 -16.79 25.59
N GLU A 480 24.98 -16.41 24.82
CA GLU A 480 25.00 -15.22 23.96
C GLU A 480 24.79 -15.57 22.48
N TYR A 481 24.17 -14.66 21.73
CA TYR A 481 23.96 -14.70 20.29
C TYR A 481 25.00 -13.82 19.59
N GLY A 482 25.75 -14.38 18.65
CA GLY A 482 26.78 -13.68 17.86
C GLY A 482 26.42 -13.62 16.37
N PHE A 483 26.20 -12.41 15.83
CA PHE A 483 25.83 -12.21 14.43
C PHE A 483 26.11 -10.78 13.98
N ALA A 484 26.18 -10.54 12.67
CA ALA A 484 26.26 -9.21 12.09
C ALA A 484 25.00 -8.90 11.29
N ILE A 485 24.50 -7.66 11.38
CA ILE A 485 23.41 -7.15 10.54
C ILE A 485 23.93 -6.01 9.67
N SER A 486 23.68 -6.04 8.36
CA SER A 486 24.06 -4.96 7.45
C SER A 486 23.51 -3.60 7.91
N LYS A 487 24.32 -2.55 7.83
CA LYS A 487 23.90 -1.17 8.11
C LYS A 487 22.72 -0.73 7.25
N LYS A 488 22.58 -1.30 6.05
CA LYS A 488 21.47 -1.01 5.12
C LYS A 488 20.09 -1.45 5.65
N ALA A 489 20.05 -2.34 6.64
CA ALA A 489 18.81 -2.78 7.29
C ALA A 489 18.27 -1.73 8.29
N PHE A 490 19.06 -0.71 8.61
CA PHE A 490 18.69 0.37 9.51
C PHE A 490 18.50 1.67 8.73
N GLY A 491 17.36 2.34 8.94
CA GLY A 491 17.10 3.67 8.40
C GLY A 491 17.84 4.81 9.12
N ARG A 492 18.57 4.51 10.19
CA ARG A 492 19.42 5.46 10.95
C ARG A 492 20.63 4.73 11.57
N PRO A 493 21.75 5.42 11.81
CA PRO A 493 22.90 4.85 12.53
C PRO A 493 22.52 4.41 13.96
N LEU A 494 23.09 3.32 14.46
CA LEU A 494 22.81 2.81 15.82
C LEU A 494 23.27 3.78 16.93
N GLU A 495 24.21 4.65 16.62
CA GLU A 495 24.72 5.72 17.48
C GLU A 495 23.63 6.69 17.91
N GLU A 496 22.60 6.87 17.07
CA GLU A 496 21.47 7.77 17.30
C GLU A 496 20.31 7.10 18.06
N LEU A 497 20.41 5.80 18.33
CA LEU A 497 19.37 5.03 19.01
C LEU A 497 19.74 4.81 20.48
N ILE A 498 18.76 4.63 21.34
CA ILE A 498 18.89 4.29 22.76
C ILE A 498 18.44 2.84 22.90
N ILE A 499 19.24 2.03 23.60
CA ILE A 499 18.94 0.62 23.82
C ILE A 499 18.13 0.52 25.12
N ASN A 500 16.91 0.02 25.00
CA ASN A 500 16.03 -0.26 26.12
C ASN A 500 15.96 -1.77 26.34
N GLU A 501 16.21 -2.20 27.57
CA GLU A 501 16.01 -3.59 28.02
C GLU A 501 14.51 -3.89 28.19
#